data_AF-A0AAV7HYJ9-F1
#
_entry.id   AF-A0AAV7HYJ9-F1
#
_cell.length_a   1.000
_cell.length_b   1.000
_cell.length_c   1.000
_cell.angle_alpha   90.00
_cell.angle_beta   90.00
_cell.angle_gamma   90.00
#
_symmetry.space_group_name_H-M   'P 1'
#
loop_
_entity.id
_entity.type
_entity.pdbx_description
1 polymer ?
#
loop_
_entity_poly.entity_id
_entity_poly.type
_entity_poly.pdbx_seq_one_letter_code
_entity_poly.pdbx_strand_id
1 'polypeptide(L)' 'MDYCLDFIGWSNLWIGAPATIVETPGFHGWGAIWELDKADIEHLEHQQAGYNAFQVHVVTYSGAKYNCRVY' A
#
# COMPACT_ATOMS: atom_id res chain seq x y z
N MET A 1 -4.38 12.88 1.53
CA MET A 1 -5.54 12.04 1.87
C MET A 1 -5.09 11.12 2.98
N ASP A 2 -5.99 10.82 3.90
CA ASP A 2 -5.75 9.99 5.07
C ASP A 2 -6.34 8.60 4.82
N TYR A 3 -5.68 7.55 5.30
CA TYR A 3 -6.03 6.17 4.97
C TYR A 3 -6.02 5.29 6.23
N CYS A 4 -6.91 4.30 6.25
CA CYS A 4 -6.96 3.25 7.27
C CYS A 4 -6.71 1.88 6.62
N LEU A 5 -6.09 0.96 7.37
CA LEU A 5 -5.97 -0.44 6.98
C LEU A 5 -7.32 -1.13 7.08
N ASP A 6 -7.66 -1.92 6.06
CA ASP A 6 -8.82 -2.81 6.07
C ASP A 6 -8.47 -4.16 5.40
N PHE A 7 -9.36 -5.13 5.51
CA PHE A 7 -9.26 -6.43 4.88
C PHE A 7 -10.53 -6.69 4.07
N ILE A 8 -10.43 -6.63 2.75
CA ILE A 8 -11.60 -6.66 1.86
C ILE A 8 -11.46 -7.80 0.84
N GLY A 9 -12.57 -8.50 0.59
CA GLY A 9 -12.67 -9.56 -0.42
C GLY A 9 -12.32 -10.95 0.12
N TRP A 10 -12.05 -11.87 -0.81
CA TRP A 10 -11.62 -13.23 -0.49
C TRP A 10 -10.50 -13.65 -1.44
N SER A 11 -9.38 -14.11 -0.87
CA SER A 11 -8.28 -14.71 -1.60
C SER A 11 -8.22 -16.20 -1.31
N ASN A 12 -8.20 -17.02 -2.37
CA ASN A 12 -7.95 -18.45 -2.25
C ASN A 12 -6.50 -18.76 -1.86
N LEU A 13 -5.56 -17.84 -2.12
CA LEU A 13 -4.17 -18.00 -1.72
C LEU A 13 -4.04 -17.87 -0.20
N TRP A 14 -4.72 -16.87 0.37
CA TRP A 14 -4.65 -16.58 1.81
C TRP A 14 -5.76 -17.24 2.63
N ILE A 15 -6.77 -17.83 1.99
CA ILE A 15 -7.99 -18.36 2.62
C ILE A 15 -8.63 -17.31 3.54
N GLY A 16 -8.72 -16.08 3.02
CA GLY A 16 -9.13 -14.92 3.80
C GLY A 16 -9.09 -13.63 2.98
N ALA A 17 -9.51 -12.53 3.62
CA ALA A 17 -9.48 -11.22 3.01
C ALA A 17 -8.05 -10.65 3.05
N PRO A 18 -7.43 -10.34 1.90
CA PRO A 18 -6.14 -9.66 1.88
C PRO A 18 -6.26 -8.20 2.34
N ALA A 19 -5.13 -7.61 2.74
CA ALA A 19 -5.09 -6.22 3.19
C ALA A 19 -5.35 -5.23 2.05
N THR A 20 -5.90 -4.07 2.38
CA THR A 20 -6.02 -2.90 1.50
C THR A 20 -6.02 -1.63 2.36
N ILE A 21 -5.95 -0.46 1.73
CA ILE A 21 -6.11 0.83 2.42
C ILE A 21 -7.32 1.58 1.86
N VAL A 22 -8.11 2.15 2.76
CA VAL A 22 -9.35 2.86 2.41
C VAL A 22 -9.22 4.32 2.86
N GLU A 23 -9.60 5.25 1.97
CA GLU A 23 -9.63 6.68 2.30
C GLU A 23 -10.54 6.92 3.51
N THR A 24 -9.93 7.37 4.60
CA THR A 24 -10.59 7.55 5.89
C THR A 24 -10.04 8.81 6.55
N PRO A 25 -10.69 9.97 6.34
CA PRO A 25 -10.24 11.25 6.90
C PRO A 25 -9.97 11.19 8.41
N GLY A 26 -8.81 11.69 8.86
CA GLY A 26 -8.41 11.69 10.27
C GLY A 26 -7.80 10.39 10.79
N PHE A 27 -7.70 9.34 9.97
CA PHE A 27 -7.05 8.08 10.32
C PHE A 27 -5.67 7.95 9.68
N HIS A 28 -4.81 7.13 10.28
CA HIS A 28 -3.51 6.82 9.71
C HIS A 28 -3.16 5.35 9.93
N GLY A 29 -2.50 4.77 8.94
CA GLY A 29 -1.85 3.46 9.03
C GLY A 29 -0.35 3.60 9.21
N TRP A 30 0.27 2.60 9.85
CA TRP A 30 1.71 2.43 9.88
C TRP A 30 2.12 1.36 8.88
N GLY A 31 3.31 1.51 8.30
CA GLY A 31 3.85 0.57 7.33
C GLY A 31 5.37 0.68 7.22
N ALA A 32 5.93 -0.05 6.25
CA ALA A 32 7.34 0.00 5.90
C ALA A 32 7.52 0.63 4.51
N ILE A 33 8.60 1.40 4.34
CA ILE A 33 9.02 1.92 3.04
C ILE A 33 10.12 1.00 2.50
N TRP A 34 9.95 0.50 1.29
CA TRP A 34 10.93 -0.30 0.57
C TRP A 34 11.49 0.49 -0.61
N GLU A 35 12.81 0.43 -0.79
CA GLU A 35 13.48 0.94 -1.98
C GLU A 35 13.76 -0.24 -2.92
N LEU A 36 13.38 -0.09 -4.19
CA LEU A 36 13.47 -1.12 -5.22
C LEU A 36 14.05 -0.51 -6.49
N ASP A 37 14.72 -1.34 -7.30
CA ASP A 37 15.09 -0.94 -8.66
C ASP A 37 13.82 -0.77 -9.50
N LYS A 38 13.82 0.20 -10.42
CA LYS A 38 12.69 0.42 -11.33
C LYS A 38 12.44 -0.80 -12.24
N ALA A 39 13.47 -1.60 -12.51
CA ALA A 39 13.34 -2.83 -13.27
C ALA A 39 12.40 -3.85 -12.60
N ASP A 40 12.20 -3.77 -11.28
CA ASP A 40 11.35 -4.70 -10.54
C ASP A 40 9.87 -4.27 -10.49
N ILE A 41 9.52 -3.10 -11.01
CA ILE A 41 8.13 -2.59 -10.97
C ILE A 41 7.17 -3.56 -11.67
N GLU A 42 7.52 -4.09 -12.84
CA GLU A 42 6.65 -5.01 -13.57
C GLU A 42 6.38 -6.29 -12.77
N HIS A 43 7.41 -6.82 -12.09
CA HIS A 43 7.26 -7.98 -11.21
C HIS A 43 6.34 -7.67 -10.02
N LEU A 44 6.42 -6.45 -9.48
CA LEU A 44 5.54 -6.00 -8.40
C LEU A 44 4.09 -5.86 -8.86
N GLU A 45 3.83 -5.30 -10.05
CA GLU A 45 2.48 -5.23 -10.62
C GLU A 45 1.87 -6.62 -10.80
N HIS A 46 2.65 -7.59 -11.29
CA HIS A 46 2.18 -8.96 -11.42
C HIS A 46 1.82 -9.60 -10.07
N GLN A 47 2.58 -9.31 -9.01
CA GLN A 47 2.27 -9.81 -7.66
C GLN A 47 1.02 -9.18 -7.06
N GLN A 48 0.76 -7.89 -7.34
CA GLN A 48 -0.39 -7.14 -6.83
C GLN A 48 -1.58 -7.15 -7.80
N ALA A 49 -1.61 -8.08 -8.75
CA ALA A 49 -2.67 -8.21 -9.72
C ALA A 49 -4.06 -8.24 -9.04
N GLY A 50 -4.90 -7.26 -9.37
CA GLY A 50 -6.22 -7.06 -8.74
C GLY A 50 -6.31 -5.80 -7.89
N TYR A 51 -5.19 -5.14 -7.60
CA TYR A 51 -5.13 -3.83 -6.94
C TYR A 51 -4.78 -2.73 -7.95
N ASN A 52 -5.21 -1.49 -7.65
CA ASN A 52 -4.85 -0.32 -8.44
C ASN A 52 -3.69 0.39 -7.75
N ALA A 53 -2.58 0.55 -8.44
CA ALA A 53 -1.46 1.28 -7.89
C ALA A 53 -1.69 2.80 -7.88
N PHE A 54 -1.29 3.46 -6.80
CA PHE A 54 -1.33 4.92 -6.67
C PHE A 54 -0.18 5.44 -5.82
N GLN A 55 -0.09 6.76 -5.66
CA GLN A 55 0.97 7.43 -4.92
C GLN A 55 0.44 8.10 -3.65
N VAL A 56 1.17 7.93 -2.55
CA VAL A 56 0.86 8.56 -1.26
C VAL A 56 2.09 9.23 -0.66
N HIS A 57 1.86 10.31 0.08
CA HIS A 57 2.88 10.95 0.89
C HIS A 57 2.96 10.27 2.26
N VAL A 58 4.04 9.53 2.51
CA VAL A 58 4.32 8.90 3.80
C VAL A 58 5.19 9.84 4.63
N VAL A 59 4.83 10.04 5.90
CA VAL A 59 5.62 10.82 6.86
C VAL A 59 6.28 9.87 7.85
N THR A 60 7.59 9.95 7.97
CA THR A 60 8.36 9.15 8.95
C THR A 60 8.32 9.80 10.34
N TYR A 61 8.77 9.06 11.37
CA TYR A 61 8.88 9.60 12.73
C TYR A 61 9.79 10.84 12.82
N SER A 62 10.79 10.94 11.94
CA SER A 62 11.67 12.12 11.84
C SER A 62 11.01 13.35 11.20
N GLY A 63 9.79 13.21 10.68
CA GLY A 63 9.09 14.23 9.90
C GLY A 63 9.45 14.25 8.41
N ALA A 64 10.41 13.43 7.96
CA ALA A 64 10.73 13.31 6.53
C ALA A 64 9.54 12.76 5.73
N LYS A 65 9.34 13.30 4.52
CA LYS A 65 8.23 12.95 3.62
C LYS A 65 8.75 12.20 2.40
N TYR A 66 8.10 11.11 2.05
CA TYR A 66 8.40 10.31 0.87
C TYR A 66 7.16 10.16 0.01
N ASN A 67 7.33 10.20 -1.32
CA ASN A 67 6.27 9.84 -2.26
C ASN A 67 6.43 8.37 -2.63
N CYS A 68 5.53 7.52 -2.14
CA CYS A 68 5.64 6.07 -2.27
C CYS A 68 4.52 5.52 -3.15
N ARG A 69 4.85 4.52 -3.96
CA ARG A 69 3.86 3.70 -4.67
C ARG A 69 3.22 2.72 -3.68
N VAL A 70 1.89 2.66 -3.69
CA VAL A 70 1.07 1.75 -2.89
C VAL A 70 -0.02 1.13 -3.78
N TYR A 71 -0.73 0.13 -3.25
CA TYR A 71 -1.75 -0.66 -3.93
C TYR A 71 -3.00 -0.76 -3.05
#